data_AF-F0G904-F1
#
_entry.id   AF-F0G904-F1
#
_cell.length_a   1.000
_cell.length_b   1.000
_cell.length_c   1.000
_cell.angle_alpha   90.00
_cell.angle_beta   90.00
_cell.angle_gamma   90.00
#
_symmetry.space_group_name_H-M   'P 1'
#
loop_
_entity.id
_entity.type
_entity.pdbx_description
1 polymer ?
#
loop_
_entity_poly.entity_id
_entity_poly.type
_entity_poly.pdbx_seq_one_letter_code
_entity_poly.pdbx_strand_id
1 'polypeptide(L)'
;MFRHRTFVLVSLIGFVVGIALFGSVTFIPLYLQVVKDSTPSQAGMQLLPMMGGMLATSVVSGRLISRLGSYRAFPIGGTLIGGIAMTLLSTLSLDTPLHTMYAYMALLGIGLGMVMPVLTLAVQNTVEFRHMGVATSGATLFRSIGGSLGVAAFGALFSHGLQARMTAALPAGTELPPALGPSAVHQLPDTVRDAYLHAFAGSLH
;
A
#
# COMPACT_ATOMS: atom_id res chain seq x y z
N MET A 1 7.88 12.93 25.01
CA MET A 1 7.76 12.70 23.55
C MET A 1 6.44 13.17 22.96
N PHE A 2 5.26 12.74 23.46
CA PHE A 2 3.94 13.09 22.89
C PHE A 2 3.49 14.58 23.01
N ARG A 3 4.19 15.44 23.76
CA ARG A 3 3.95 16.90 23.81
C ARG A 3 4.52 17.67 22.61
N HIS A 4 5.42 17.07 21.83
CA HIS A 4 5.96 17.70 20.62
C HIS A 4 5.02 17.44 19.45
N ARG A 5 4.35 18.50 18.95
CA ARG A 5 3.48 18.46 17.76
C ARG A 5 4.12 17.75 16.58
N THR A 6 5.43 17.92 16.39
CA THR A 6 6.20 17.26 15.32
C THR A 6 6.20 15.74 15.44
N PHE A 7 6.32 15.19 16.65
CA PHE A 7 6.31 13.74 16.86
C PHE A 7 4.93 13.14 16.57
N VAL A 8 3.85 13.78 17.00
CA VAL A 8 2.47 13.35 16.71
C VAL A 8 2.19 13.40 15.21
N LEU A 9 2.60 14.48 14.53
CA LEU A 9 2.47 14.62 13.07
C LEU A 9 3.24 13.53 12.32
N VAL A 10 4.49 13.27 12.72
CA VAL A 10 5.30 12.17 12.13
C VAL A 10 4.60 10.83 12.37
N SER A 11 4.15 10.54 13.59
CA SER A 11 3.48 9.26 13.87
C SER A 11 2.19 9.08 13.06
N LEU A 12 1.38 10.13 12.91
CA LEU A 12 0.15 10.11 12.11
C LEU A 12 0.46 9.89 10.63
N ILE A 13 1.43 10.63 10.09
CA ILE A 13 1.86 10.46 8.70
C ILE A 13 2.43 9.06 8.48
N GLY A 14 3.25 8.57 9.42
CA GLY A 14 3.84 7.23 9.38
C GLY A 14 2.77 6.14 9.42
N PHE A 15 1.70 6.35 10.18
CA PHE A 15 0.54 5.45 10.24
C PHE A 15 -0.18 5.38 8.88
N VAL A 16 -0.53 6.52 8.28
CA VAL A 16 -1.18 6.59 6.96
C VAL A 16 -0.32 5.99 5.86
N VAL A 17 0.98 6.30 5.87
CA VAL A 17 1.96 5.72 4.95
C VAL A 17 2.10 4.22 5.16
N GLY A 18 2.00 3.74 6.41
CA GLY A 18 1.96 2.33 6.73
C GLY A 18 0.78 1.64 6.05
N ILE A 19 -0.43 2.17 6.19
CA ILE A 19 -1.63 1.66 5.51
C ILE A 19 -1.40 1.59 4.01
N ALA A 20 -0.93 2.68 3.39
CA ALA A 20 -0.75 2.75 1.95
C ALA A 20 0.34 1.79 1.45
N LEU A 21 1.49 1.73 2.11
CA LEU A 21 2.61 0.87 1.74
C LEU A 21 2.21 -0.61 1.83
N PHE A 22 1.75 -1.04 3.01
CA PHE A 22 1.47 -2.46 3.24
C PHE A 22 0.23 -2.92 2.49
N GLY A 23 -0.79 -2.07 2.35
CA GLY A 23 -1.93 -2.34 1.47
C GLY A 23 -1.46 -2.54 0.03
N SER A 24 -0.70 -1.60 -0.52
CA SER A 24 -0.24 -1.68 -1.92
C SER A 24 0.67 -2.87 -2.17
N VAL A 25 1.62 -3.15 -1.29
CA VAL A 25 2.54 -4.31 -1.42
C VAL A 25 1.81 -5.64 -1.31
N THR A 26 0.68 -5.70 -0.58
CA THR A 26 -0.11 -6.93 -0.46
C THR A 26 -1.04 -7.13 -1.65
N PHE A 27 -1.78 -6.09 -2.03
CA PHE A 27 -2.88 -6.20 -2.99
C PHE A 27 -2.47 -5.98 -4.44
N ILE A 28 -1.44 -5.18 -4.74
CA ILE A 28 -1.00 -4.96 -6.13
C ILE A 28 -0.45 -6.25 -6.77
N PRO A 29 0.48 -7.00 -6.15
CA PRO A 29 0.97 -8.24 -6.73
C PRO A 29 -0.15 -9.28 -6.85
N LEU A 30 -1.06 -9.29 -5.89
CA LEU A 30 -2.24 -10.14 -5.90
C LEU A 30 -3.14 -9.83 -7.09
N TYR A 31 -3.44 -8.55 -7.33
CA TYR A 31 -4.18 -8.09 -8.50
C TYR A 31 -3.49 -8.49 -9.81
N LEU A 32 -2.17 -8.32 -9.90
CA LEU A 32 -1.40 -8.69 -11.10
C LEU A 32 -1.44 -10.19 -11.39
N GLN A 33 -1.32 -11.01 -10.36
CA GLN A 33 -1.35 -12.47 -10.50
C GLN A 33 -2.75 -13.00 -10.81
N VAL A 34 -3.78 -12.43 -10.17
CA VAL A 34 -5.16 -12.93 -10.24
C VAL A 34 -5.92 -12.35 -11.43
N VAL A 35 -5.74 -11.06 -11.74
CA VAL A 35 -6.55 -10.35 -12.75
C VAL A 35 -5.85 -10.25 -14.10
N LYS A 36 -4.52 -10.23 -14.11
CA LYS A 36 -3.72 -10.11 -15.34
C LYS A 36 -2.97 -11.40 -15.69
N ASP A 37 -3.30 -12.52 -15.05
CA ASP A 37 -2.66 -13.84 -15.21
C ASP A 37 -1.12 -13.78 -15.22
N SER A 38 -0.55 -12.80 -14.52
CA SER A 38 0.88 -12.56 -14.55
C SER A 38 1.57 -13.55 -13.63
N THR A 39 2.65 -14.17 -14.12
CA THR A 39 3.48 -15.02 -13.27
C THR A 39 4.08 -14.21 -12.10
N PRO A 40 4.41 -14.84 -10.95
CA PRO A 40 5.01 -14.13 -9.81
C PRO A 40 6.26 -13.32 -10.17
N SER A 41 7.07 -13.81 -11.13
CA SER A 41 8.24 -13.10 -11.65
C SER A 41 7.88 -11.85 -12.47
N GLN A 42 6.84 -11.93 -13.30
CA GLN A 42 6.33 -10.79 -14.07
C GLN A 42 5.71 -9.72 -13.15
N ALA A 43 4.94 -10.12 -12.14
CA ALA A 43 4.41 -9.20 -11.15
C ALA A 43 5.53 -8.43 -10.43
N GLY A 44 6.64 -9.10 -10.12
CA GLY A 44 7.84 -8.45 -9.58
C GLY A 44 8.42 -7.37 -10.51
N MET A 45 8.54 -7.66 -11.81
CA MET A 45 8.98 -6.68 -12.80
C MET A 45 7.99 -5.52 -12.97
N GLN A 46 6.70 -5.78 -12.85
CA GLN A 46 5.66 -4.75 -12.94
C GLN A 46 5.63 -3.79 -11.74
N LEU A 47 6.31 -4.11 -10.63
CA LEU A 47 6.51 -3.21 -9.49
C LEU A 47 7.67 -2.22 -9.72
N LEU A 48 8.48 -2.39 -10.78
CA LEU A 48 9.60 -1.51 -11.08
C LEU A 48 9.23 -0.02 -11.22
N PRO A 49 8.10 0.37 -11.84
CA PRO A 49 7.70 1.78 -11.91
C PRO A 49 7.46 2.39 -10.52
N MET A 50 6.89 1.62 -9.59
CA MET A 50 6.69 2.05 -8.20
C MET A 50 8.03 2.25 -7.49
N MET A 51 8.92 1.26 -7.59
CA MET A 51 10.26 1.34 -7.00
C MET A 51 11.07 2.48 -7.61
N GLY A 52 10.99 2.68 -8.92
CA GLY A 52 11.65 3.76 -9.65
C GLY A 52 11.15 5.13 -9.22
N GLY A 53 9.83 5.32 -9.13
CA GLY A 53 9.23 6.55 -8.61
C GLY A 53 9.66 6.86 -7.18
N MET A 54 9.68 5.82 -6.32
CA MET A 54 10.11 5.92 -4.93
C MET A 54 11.59 6.28 -4.80
N LEU A 55 12.48 5.60 -5.52
CA LEU A 55 13.91 5.86 -5.48
C LEU A 55 14.25 7.25 -6.03
N ALA A 56 13.68 7.62 -7.19
CA ALA A 56 13.93 8.91 -7.81
C ALA A 56 13.54 10.06 -6.87
N THR A 57 12.34 10.00 -6.30
CA THR A 57 11.86 11.05 -5.39
C THR A 57 12.52 11.01 -4.02
N SER A 58 12.91 9.85 -3.52
CA SER A 58 13.72 9.74 -2.29
C SER A 58 15.06 10.45 -2.44
N VAL A 59 15.74 10.27 -3.58
CA VAL A 59 17.01 10.94 -3.86
C VAL A 59 16.81 12.45 -4.05
N VAL A 60 15.79 12.85 -4.82
CA VAL A 60 15.50 14.26 -5.08
C VAL A 60 15.09 15.00 -3.81
N SER A 61 14.16 14.45 -3.02
CA SER A 61 13.69 15.05 -1.78
C SER A 61 14.81 15.14 -0.75
N GLY A 62 15.63 14.10 -0.59
CA GLY A 62 16.81 14.13 0.29
C GLY A 62 17.79 15.23 -0.10
N ARG A 63 18.12 15.36 -1.39
CA ARG A 63 19.01 16.43 -1.89
C ARG A 63 18.41 17.82 -1.73
N LEU A 64 17.12 17.99 -2.02
CA LEU A 64 16.45 19.29 -1.85
C LEU A 64 16.41 19.69 -0.38
N ILE A 65 16.10 18.78 0.55
CA ILE A 65 16.07 19.08 1.98
C ILE A 65 17.43 19.57 2.47
N SER A 66 18.52 18.90 2.05
CA SER A 66 19.87 19.33 2.37
C SER A 66 20.24 20.70 1.80
N ARG A 67 19.64 21.12 0.67
CA ARG A 67 19.89 22.42 0.03
C ARG A 67 18.99 23.54 0.55
N LEU A 68 17.70 23.28 0.77
CA LEU A 68 16.69 24.27 1.16
C LEU A 68 16.60 24.46 2.69
N GLY A 69 17.12 23.52 3.49
CA GLY A 69 17.08 23.57 4.95
C GLY A 69 15.69 23.41 5.57
N SER A 70 14.62 23.33 4.77
CA SER A 70 13.24 23.14 5.21
C SER A 70 12.68 21.81 4.72
N TYR A 71 12.26 20.96 5.66
CA TYR A 71 11.75 19.61 5.37
C TYR A 71 10.23 19.50 5.45
N ARG A 72 9.51 20.52 5.96
CA ARG A 72 8.08 20.40 6.33
C ARG A 72 7.14 20.23 5.13
N ALA A 73 7.48 20.77 3.97
CA ALA A 73 6.62 20.72 2.79
C ALA A 73 6.57 19.32 2.14
N PHE A 74 7.66 18.54 2.25
CA PHE A 74 7.77 17.24 1.57
C PHE A 74 6.82 16.17 2.11
N PRO A 75 6.68 15.96 3.44
CA PRO A 75 5.74 14.99 3.98
C PRO A 75 4.29 15.34 3.66
N ILE A 76 3.95 16.65 3.66
CA ILE A 76 2.61 17.12 3.35
C ILE A 76 2.29 16.87 1.87
N GLY A 77 3.19 17.27 0.96
CA GLY A 77 3.00 17.01 -0.47
C GLY A 77 2.97 15.51 -0.77
N GLY A 78 3.88 14.73 -0.20
CA GLY A 78 3.96 13.29 -0.43
C GLY A 78 2.78 12.51 0.15
N THR A 79 2.21 12.91 1.29
CA THR A 79 0.97 12.33 1.82
C THR A 79 -0.24 12.68 0.95
N LEU A 80 -0.32 13.91 0.45
CA LEU A 80 -1.38 14.31 -0.48
C LEU A 80 -1.31 13.47 -1.77
N ILE A 81 -0.11 13.36 -2.35
CA ILE A 81 0.15 12.54 -3.55
C ILE A 81 -0.15 11.07 -3.28
N GLY A 82 0.27 10.53 -2.13
CA GLY A 82 0.01 9.15 -1.74
C GLY A 82 -1.49 8.87 -1.55
N GLY A 83 -2.23 9.82 -0.95
CA GLY A 83 -3.68 9.74 -0.83
C GLY A 83 -4.38 9.75 -2.19
N ILE A 84 -3.97 10.65 -3.08
CA ILE A 84 -4.45 10.70 -4.47
C ILE A 84 -4.16 9.36 -5.17
N ALA A 85 -2.93 8.86 -5.08
CA ALA A 85 -2.55 7.60 -5.70
C ALA A 85 -3.38 6.41 -5.18
N MET A 86 -3.66 6.36 -3.87
CA MET A 86 -4.54 5.34 -3.30
C MET A 86 -5.97 5.44 -3.83
N THR A 87 -6.54 6.65 -3.93
CA THR A 87 -7.88 6.83 -4.51
C THR A 87 -7.93 6.49 -6.01
N LEU A 88 -6.85 6.72 -6.75
CA LEU A 88 -6.77 6.30 -8.16
C LEU A 88 -6.63 4.78 -8.27
N LEU A 89 -5.83 4.16 -7.40
CA LEU A 89 -5.70 2.71 -7.33
C LEU A 89 -7.03 2.01 -6.97
N SER A 90 -7.89 2.61 -6.16
CA SER A 90 -9.23 2.04 -5.88
C SER A 90 -10.20 2.12 -7.06
N THR A 91 -9.85 2.82 -8.14
CA THR A 91 -10.67 2.88 -9.38
C THR A 91 -10.24 1.87 -10.44
N LEU A 92 -9.28 0.98 -10.12
CA LEU A 92 -8.78 -0.02 -11.05
C LEU A 92 -9.83 -1.09 -11.37
N SER A 93 -10.29 -1.08 -12.62
CA SER A 93 -11.15 -2.13 -13.21
C SER A 93 -10.37 -3.14 -14.05
N LEU A 94 -10.99 -4.32 -14.30
CA LEU A 94 -10.49 -5.39 -15.19
C LEU A 94 -9.93 -4.88 -16.53
N ASP A 95 -10.68 -3.98 -17.18
CA ASP A 95 -10.35 -3.41 -18.49
C ASP A 95 -9.30 -2.28 -18.42
N THR A 96 -8.76 -1.99 -17.24
CA THR A 96 -7.82 -0.87 -17.10
C THR A 96 -6.53 -1.19 -17.84
N PRO A 97 -6.06 -0.28 -18.71
CA PRO A 97 -4.82 -0.48 -19.44
C PRO A 97 -3.61 -0.56 -18.50
N LEU A 98 -2.64 -1.40 -18.85
CA LEU A 98 -1.42 -1.59 -18.05
C LEU A 98 -0.62 -0.30 -17.85
N HIS A 99 -0.62 0.61 -18.83
CA HIS A 99 0.09 1.88 -18.74
C HIS A 99 -0.50 2.79 -17.65
N THR A 100 -1.82 2.81 -17.48
CA THR A 100 -2.50 3.57 -16.43
C THR A 100 -2.15 3.03 -15.06
N MET A 101 -2.11 1.71 -14.92
CA MET A 101 -1.68 1.04 -13.70
C MET A 101 -0.23 1.41 -13.35
N TYR A 102 0.70 1.35 -14.31
CA TYR A 102 2.08 1.76 -14.10
C TYR A 102 2.20 3.24 -13.69
N ALA A 103 1.38 4.12 -14.26
CA ALA A 103 1.34 5.53 -13.87
C ALA A 103 0.88 5.72 -12.42
N TYR A 104 -0.17 5.00 -11.99
CA TYR A 104 -0.66 5.09 -10.61
C TYR A 104 0.33 4.50 -9.61
N MET A 105 0.98 3.40 -9.97
CA MET A 105 2.06 2.78 -9.18
C MET A 105 3.28 3.70 -9.06
N ALA A 106 3.68 4.36 -10.16
CA ALA A 106 4.75 5.35 -10.13
C ALA A 106 4.37 6.56 -9.26
N LEU A 107 3.13 7.04 -9.34
CA LEU A 107 2.60 8.14 -8.52
C LEU A 107 2.59 7.79 -7.03
N LEU A 108 2.18 6.57 -6.69
CA LEU A 108 2.26 6.06 -5.33
C LEU A 108 3.72 5.99 -4.85
N GLY A 109 4.62 5.46 -5.69
CA GLY A 109 6.05 5.42 -5.43
C GLY A 109 6.61 6.81 -5.13
N ILE A 110 6.26 7.80 -5.95
CA ILE A 110 6.61 9.22 -5.77
C ILE A 110 6.15 9.74 -4.40
N GLY A 111 4.89 9.51 -4.04
CA GLY A 111 4.34 9.93 -2.75
C GLY A 111 5.10 9.31 -1.57
N LEU A 112 5.35 8.00 -1.62
CA LEU A 112 6.08 7.28 -0.58
C LEU A 112 7.56 7.70 -0.48
N GLY A 113 8.22 7.90 -1.61
CA GLY A 113 9.63 8.31 -1.70
C GLY A 113 9.89 9.71 -1.16
N MET A 114 8.90 10.63 -1.27
CA MET A 114 8.97 11.96 -0.66
C MET A 114 8.76 11.95 0.86
N VAL A 115 8.21 10.89 1.43
CA VAL A 115 7.80 10.86 2.84
C VAL A 115 8.77 10.06 3.71
N MET A 116 9.21 8.88 3.25
CA MET A 116 9.99 7.93 4.06
C MET A 116 11.32 8.50 4.60
N PRO A 117 12.18 9.12 3.77
CA PRO A 117 13.45 9.69 4.26
C PRO A 117 13.19 10.87 5.20
N VAL A 118 12.14 11.64 4.90
CA VAL A 118 11.84 12.89 5.59
C VAL A 118 11.26 12.65 6.98
N LEU A 119 10.41 11.64 7.15
CA LEU A 119 9.95 11.21 8.47
C LEU A 119 11.12 10.83 9.36
N THR A 120 12.04 10.04 8.81
CA THR A 120 13.23 9.57 9.52
C THR A 120 14.08 10.76 9.97
N LEU A 121 14.34 11.70 9.06
CA LEU A 121 15.07 12.94 9.38
C LEU A 121 14.33 13.80 10.41
N ALA A 122 13.01 13.95 10.31
CA ALA A 122 12.21 14.78 11.23
C ALA A 122 12.25 14.24 12.67
N VAL A 123 12.18 12.92 12.83
CA VAL A 123 12.30 12.24 14.12
C VAL A 123 13.71 12.43 14.68
N GLN A 124 14.73 12.19 13.86
CA GLN A 124 16.13 12.35 14.26
C GLN A 124 16.45 13.79 14.69
N ASN A 125 15.87 14.80 14.02
CA ASN A 125 16.08 16.21 14.34
C ASN A 125 15.33 16.70 15.60
N THR A 126 14.38 15.92 16.13
CA THR A 126 13.56 16.33 17.29
C THR A 126 13.99 15.71 18.61
N VAL A 127 15.00 14.83 18.60
CA VAL A 127 15.49 14.15 19.79
C VAL A 127 17.01 14.25 19.90
N GLU A 128 17.51 14.23 21.14
CA GLU A 128 18.95 14.11 21.38
C GLU A 128 19.50 12.80 20.82
N PHE A 129 20.77 12.80 20.42
CA PHE A 129 21.45 11.66 19.78
C PHE A 129 21.31 10.36 20.59
N ARG A 130 21.34 10.45 21.93
CA ARG A 130 21.18 9.30 22.84
C ARG A 130 19.79 8.64 22.78
N HIS A 131 18.77 9.35 22.32
CA HIS A 131 17.40 8.85 22.20
C HIS A 131 16.98 8.63 20.73
N MET A 132 17.91 8.81 19.78
CA MET A 132 17.64 8.72 18.34
C MET A 132 17.15 7.32 17.93
N GLY A 133 17.73 6.26 18.51
CA GLY A 133 17.28 4.89 18.28
C GLY A 133 15.85 4.62 18.76
N VAL A 134 15.50 5.10 19.96
CA VAL A 134 14.14 4.96 20.54
C VAL A 134 13.11 5.72 19.72
N ALA A 135 13.45 6.93 19.27
CA ALA A 135 12.52 7.74 18.49
C ALA A 135 12.29 7.16 17.09
N THR A 136 13.35 6.72 16.41
CA THR A 136 13.28 6.13 15.06
C THR A 136 12.54 4.79 15.06
N SER A 137 12.81 3.95 16.06
CA SER A 137 12.08 2.69 16.25
C SER A 137 10.61 2.95 16.61
N GLY A 138 10.31 3.95 17.44
CA GLY A 138 8.94 4.37 17.73
C GLY A 138 8.16 4.80 16.47
N ALA A 139 8.75 5.62 15.60
CA ALA A 139 8.14 6.00 14.34
C ALA A 139 7.93 4.79 13.40
N THR A 140 8.88 3.87 13.38
CA THR A 140 8.74 2.61 12.64
C THR A 140 7.64 1.73 13.21
N LEU A 141 7.49 1.66 14.53
CA LEU A 141 6.43 0.92 15.21
C LEU A 141 5.05 1.45 14.81
N PHE A 142 4.83 2.78 14.87
CA PHE A 142 3.56 3.39 14.44
C PHE A 142 3.26 3.09 12.96
N ARG A 143 4.27 3.13 12.10
CA ARG A 143 4.14 2.74 10.70
C ARG A 143 3.77 1.27 10.53
N SER A 144 4.41 0.36 11.27
CA SER A 144 4.08 -1.07 11.24
C SER A 144 2.67 -1.35 11.78
N ILE A 145 2.25 -0.64 12.84
CA ILE A 145 0.88 -0.71 13.38
C ILE A 145 -0.14 -0.23 12.33
N GLY A 146 0.13 0.89 11.66
CA GLY A 146 -0.71 1.36 10.55
C GLY A 146 -0.75 0.36 9.41
N GLY A 147 0.40 -0.24 9.08
CA GLY A 147 0.49 -1.30 8.07
C GLY A 147 -0.33 -2.54 8.40
N SER A 148 -0.22 -3.06 9.62
CA SER A 148 -0.96 -4.26 10.04
C SER A 148 -2.47 -4.00 10.13
N LEU A 149 -2.89 -2.87 10.69
CA LEU A 149 -4.30 -2.46 10.72
C LEU A 149 -4.84 -2.22 9.31
N GLY A 150 -4.06 -1.58 8.44
CA GLY A 150 -4.41 -1.36 7.04
C GLY A 150 -4.63 -2.68 6.31
N VAL A 151 -3.67 -3.61 6.39
CA VAL A 151 -3.78 -4.94 5.76
C VAL A 151 -4.95 -5.73 6.33
N ALA A 152 -5.16 -5.71 7.65
CA ALA A 152 -6.29 -6.40 8.28
C ALA A 152 -7.64 -5.81 7.84
N ALA A 153 -7.75 -4.48 7.79
CA ALA A 153 -8.97 -3.80 7.34
C ALA A 153 -9.25 -4.05 5.86
N PHE A 154 -8.24 -3.91 4.99
CA PHE A 154 -8.38 -4.23 3.57
C PHE A 154 -8.66 -5.72 3.35
N GLY A 155 -8.03 -6.61 4.12
CA GLY A 155 -8.29 -8.05 4.06
C GLY A 155 -9.70 -8.41 4.49
N ALA A 156 -10.22 -7.76 5.54
CA ALA A 156 -11.61 -7.90 5.95
C ALA A 156 -12.58 -7.37 4.88
N LEU A 157 -12.31 -6.17 4.31
CA LEU A 157 -13.11 -5.59 3.23
C LEU A 157 -13.14 -6.52 2.00
N PHE A 158 -11.96 -7.00 1.62
CA PHE A 158 -11.77 -7.91 0.50
C PHE A 158 -12.51 -9.24 0.74
N SER A 159 -12.35 -9.84 1.92
CA SER A 159 -13.05 -11.08 2.28
C SER A 159 -14.56 -10.90 2.31
N HIS A 160 -15.07 -9.75 2.79
CA HIS A 160 -16.49 -9.46 2.84
C HIS A 160 -17.08 -9.23 1.43
N GLY A 161 -16.37 -8.49 0.57
CA GLY A 161 -16.76 -8.26 -0.83
C GLY A 161 -16.73 -9.54 -1.66
N LEU A 162 -15.72 -10.38 -1.45
CA LEU A 162 -15.60 -11.70 -2.05
C LEU A 162 -16.74 -12.62 -1.61
N GLN A 163 -17.03 -12.69 -0.31
CA GLN A 163 -18.10 -13.54 0.24
C GLN A 163 -19.49 -13.12 -0.26
N ALA A 164 -19.75 -11.80 -0.36
CA ALA A 164 -21.01 -11.26 -0.89
C ALA A 164 -21.19 -11.54 -2.40
N ARG A 165 -20.11 -11.49 -3.19
CA ARG A 165 -20.16 -11.80 -4.63
C ARG A 165 -20.19 -13.31 -4.91
N MET A 166 -19.50 -14.13 -4.11
CA MET A 166 -19.56 -15.59 -4.23
C MET A 166 -20.92 -16.16 -3.79
N THR A 167 -21.56 -15.60 -2.77
CA THR A 167 -22.95 -15.98 -2.41
C THR A 167 -23.98 -15.59 -3.47
N ALA A 168 -23.71 -14.54 -4.27
CA ALA A 168 -24.54 -14.18 -5.41
C ALA A 168 -24.26 -15.01 -6.68
N ALA A 169 -23.04 -15.56 -6.82
CA ALA A 169 -22.60 -16.30 -8.01
C ALA A 169 -22.72 -17.83 -7.88
N LEU A 170 -22.75 -18.39 -6.67
CA LEU A 170 -22.85 -19.83 -6.46
C LEU A 170 -24.30 -20.29 -6.16
N PRO A 171 -24.72 -21.48 -6.66
CA PRO A 171 -25.97 -22.11 -6.26
C PRO A 171 -26.03 -22.35 -4.74
N ALA A 172 -27.23 -22.22 -4.17
CA ALA A 172 -27.47 -22.45 -2.74
C ALA A 172 -27.00 -23.86 -2.31
N GLY A 173 -26.04 -23.92 -1.37
CA GLY A 173 -25.52 -25.18 -0.80
C GLY A 173 -24.01 -25.41 -0.93
N THR A 174 -23.27 -24.49 -1.55
CA THR A 174 -21.81 -24.64 -1.69
C THR A 174 -21.08 -24.01 -0.50
N GLU A 175 -20.45 -24.80 0.35
CA GLU A 175 -19.68 -24.31 1.51
C GLU A 175 -18.39 -23.61 1.07
N LEU A 176 -18.30 -22.31 1.34
CA LEU A 176 -17.10 -21.51 1.09
C LEU A 176 -16.12 -21.65 2.28
N PRO A 177 -14.82 -21.88 2.03
CA PRO A 177 -13.82 -21.87 3.09
C PRO A 177 -13.80 -20.52 3.83
N PRO A 178 -13.70 -20.49 5.17
CA PRO A 178 -13.82 -19.27 5.97
C PRO A 178 -12.65 -18.27 5.81
N ALA A 179 -11.60 -18.64 5.06
CA ALA A 179 -10.48 -17.77 4.75
C ALA A 179 -9.93 -18.09 3.35
N LEU A 180 -10.39 -17.37 2.34
CA LEU A 180 -9.88 -17.47 0.98
C LEU A 180 -8.65 -16.57 0.83
N GLY A 181 -7.54 -17.05 1.38
CA GLY A 181 -6.22 -16.45 1.15
C GLY A 181 -5.71 -16.71 -0.28
N PRO A 182 -4.73 -15.94 -0.77
CA PRO A 182 -4.13 -16.08 -2.11
C PRO A 182 -3.65 -17.51 -2.45
N SER A 183 -3.22 -18.24 -1.42
CA SER A 183 -2.72 -19.61 -1.52
C SER A 183 -3.82 -20.68 -1.62
N ALA A 184 -5.08 -20.36 -1.26
CA ALA A 184 -6.21 -21.30 -1.36
C ALA A 184 -6.79 -21.38 -2.78
N VAL A 185 -6.60 -20.33 -3.60
CA VAL A 185 -7.11 -20.22 -4.97
C VAL A 185 -6.54 -21.29 -5.90
N HIS A 186 -5.30 -21.72 -5.65
CA HIS A 186 -4.63 -22.73 -6.47
C HIS A 186 -5.11 -24.16 -6.20
N GLN A 187 -5.86 -24.40 -5.11
CA GLN A 187 -6.34 -25.72 -4.70
C GLN A 187 -7.84 -25.94 -5.00
N LEU A 188 -8.52 -24.96 -5.60
CA LEU A 188 -9.95 -25.03 -5.89
C LEU A 188 -10.22 -25.58 -7.31
N PRO A 189 -11.32 -26.34 -7.52
CA PRO A 189 -11.76 -26.83 -8.83
C PRO A 189 -11.98 -25.71 -9.84
N ASP A 190 -11.69 -25.95 -11.13
CA ASP A 190 -11.63 -24.94 -12.20
C ASP A 190 -12.89 -24.05 -12.31
N THR A 191 -14.08 -24.60 -12.04
CA THR A 191 -15.35 -23.84 -12.05
C THR A 191 -15.49 -22.85 -10.90
N VAL A 192 -14.88 -23.13 -9.74
CA VAL A 192 -14.85 -22.21 -8.59
C VAL A 192 -13.76 -21.16 -8.77
N ARG A 193 -12.68 -21.49 -9.50
CA ARG A 193 -11.61 -20.55 -9.85
C ARG A 193 -12.15 -19.41 -10.70
N ASP A 194 -12.89 -19.67 -11.77
CA ASP A 194 -13.44 -18.59 -12.62
C ASP A 194 -14.44 -17.68 -11.90
N ALA A 195 -15.31 -18.26 -11.05
CA ALA A 195 -16.22 -17.50 -10.20
C ALA A 195 -15.45 -16.67 -9.15
N TYR A 196 -14.35 -17.20 -8.63
CA TYR A 196 -13.46 -16.49 -7.71
C TYR A 196 -12.75 -15.35 -8.42
N LEU A 197 -12.22 -15.54 -9.62
CA LEU A 197 -11.55 -14.49 -10.41
C LEU A 197 -12.50 -13.32 -10.72
N HIS A 198 -13.74 -13.63 -11.13
CA HIS A 198 -14.77 -12.61 -11.36
C HIS A 198 -15.21 -11.88 -10.08
N ALA A 199 -15.35 -12.60 -8.96
CA ALA A 199 -15.72 -12.00 -7.67
C ALA A 199 -14.57 -11.17 -7.08
N PHE A 200 -13.32 -11.64 -7.23
CA PHE A 200 -12.09 -10.98 -6.79
C PHE A 200 -11.91 -9.63 -7.49
N ALA A 201 -11.99 -9.63 -8.82
CA ALA A 201 -11.86 -8.42 -9.61
C ALA A 201 -12.99 -7.41 -9.36
N GLY A 202 -14.17 -7.90 -8.99
CA GLY A 202 -15.29 -7.08 -8.56
C GLY A 202 -15.16 -6.52 -7.14
N SER A 203 -14.51 -7.24 -6.22
CA SER A 203 -14.36 -6.85 -4.80
C SER A 203 -13.30 -5.78 -4.53
N LEU A 204 -12.52 -5.41 -5.54
CA LEU A 204 -11.56 -4.30 -5.47
C LEU A 204 -12.20 -2.92 -5.64
N HIS A 205 -13.49 -2.88 -6.02
CA HIS A 205 -14.35 -1.69 -6.05
C HIS A 205 -15.38 -1.73 -4.93
#